data_AF-A0A7Z7YSE2-F1
#
_entry.id   AF-A0A7Z7YSE2-F1
#
_cell.length_a   1.000
_cell.length_b   1.000
_cell.length_c   1.000
_cell.angle_alpha   90.00
_cell.angle_beta   90.00
_cell.angle_gamma   90.00
#
_symmetry.space_group_name_H-M   'P 1'
#
loop_
_entity.id
_entity.type
_entity.pdbx_description
1 polymer ?
#
loop_
_entity_poly.entity_id
_entity_poly.type
_entity_poly.pdbx_seq_one_letter_code
_entity_poly.pdbx_strand_id
1 'polypeptide(L)'
;SLGVYEIARRMIDETFIGQDAWDNTDRPLALCAALLHDLGHGPFSHSFEKIFNTDHEAFTQAIITGNTEVNGVLSRVSDNFPKQVADVINKTHDNKLVISMISSQIDADRMDYLQRDAYFTGVTYGSFDMERILR
;
A
#
# COMPACT_ATOMS: atom_id res chain seq x y z
N SER A 1 1.51 4.37 5.84
CA SER A 1 2.52 3.31 5.56
C SER A 1 2.58 2.16 6.57
N LEU A 2 3.07 2.32 7.81
CA LEU A 2 3.19 1.16 8.73
C LEU A 2 1.85 0.57 9.18
N GLY A 3 0.82 1.39 9.37
CA GLY A 3 -0.52 0.88 9.68
C GLY A 3 -1.15 0.15 8.48
N VAL A 4 -1.01 0.71 7.28
CA VAL A 4 -1.40 0.04 6.02
C VAL A 4 -0.71 -1.31 5.86
N TYR A 5 0.60 -1.38 6.13
CA TYR A 5 1.34 -2.65 6.17
C TYR A 5 0.74 -3.65 7.16
N GLU A 6 0.43 -3.20 8.39
CA GLU A 6 -0.14 -4.08 9.41
C GLU A 6 -1.55 -4.56 9.04
N ILE A 7 -2.40 -3.70 8.51
CA ILE A 7 -3.74 -4.08 8.05
C ILE A 7 -3.64 -5.10 6.90
N ALA A 8 -2.78 -4.85 5.91
CA ALA A 8 -2.54 -5.80 4.83
C ALA A 8 -2.01 -7.15 5.36
N ARG A 9 -1.09 -7.12 6.34
CA ARG A 9 -0.59 -8.33 7.01
C ARG A 9 -1.72 -9.10 7.68
N ARG A 10 -2.63 -8.42 8.39
CA ARG A 10 -3.79 -9.03 9.03
C ARG A 10 -4.78 -9.61 8.02
N MET A 11 -5.07 -8.90 6.92
CA MET A 11 -5.89 -9.44 5.83
C MET A 11 -5.32 -10.77 5.32
N ILE A 12 -4.00 -10.84 5.09
CA ILE A 12 -3.34 -12.05 4.59
C ILE A 12 -3.36 -13.17 5.65
N ASP A 13 -2.93 -12.86 6.88
CA ASP A 13 -2.67 -13.86 7.91
C ASP A 13 -3.94 -14.31 8.65
N GLU A 14 -5.02 -13.51 8.65
CA GLU A 14 -6.28 -13.79 9.36
C GLU A 14 -7.45 -14.09 8.41
N THR A 15 -7.63 -13.32 7.33
CA THR A 15 -8.80 -13.43 6.44
C THR A 15 -8.57 -14.43 5.30
N PHE A 16 -7.40 -14.36 4.65
CA PHE A 16 -7.09 -15.18 3.48
C PHE A 16 -6.46 -16.55 3.80
N ILE A 17 -6.27 -16.87 5.07
CA ILE A 17 -5.68 -18.15 5.47
C ILE A 17 -6.54 -19.33 5.01
N GLY A 18 -5.95 -20.21 4.19
CA GLY A 18 -6.64 -21.38 3.63
C GLY A 18 -7.68 -21.07 2.55
N GLN A 19 -7.75 -19.84 2.04
CA GLN A 19 -8.59 -19.48 0.90
C GLN A 19 -7.87 -19.75 -0.42
N ASP A 20 -8.50 -20.50 -1.32
CA ASP A 20 -7.94 -20.81 -2.66
C ASP A 20 -7.65 -19.57 -3.50
N ALA A 21 -8.29 -18.44 -3.18
CA ALA A 21 -8.11 -17.17 -3.87
C ALA A 21 -6.75 -16.49 -3.58
N TRP A 22 -6.02 -16.93 -2.54
CA TRP A 22 -4.77 -16.32 -2.11
C TRP A 22 -3.58 -17.28 -2.29
N ASP A 23 -2.56 -16.81 -3.01
CA ASP A 23 -1.26 -17.46 -3.05
C ASP A 23 -0.28 -16.76 -2.10
N ASN A 24 0.23 -17.50 -1.12
CA ASN A 24 1.16 -16.95 -0.14
C ASN A 24 2.53 -16.58 -0.74
N THR A 25 2.83 -16.98 -1.97
CA THR A 25 4.01 -16.50 -2.70
C THR A 25 3.92 -14.99 -3.01
N ASP A 26 2.72 -14.42 -3.11
CA ASP A 26 2.49 -12.98 -3.32
C ASP A 26 2.59 -12.15 -2.03
N ARG A 27 2.77 -12.79 -0.86
CA ARG A 27 2.85 -12.10 0.43
C ARG A 27 3.94 -11.01 0.47
N PRO A 28 5.18 -11.24 0.02
CA PRO A 28 6.20 -10.18 -0.01
C PRO A 28 5.79 -9.02 -0.91
N LEU A 29 5.18 -9.31 -2.07
CA LEU A 29 4.72 -8.31 -3.02
C LEU A 29 3.65 -7.41 -2.40
N ALA A 30 2.61 -8.00 -1.81
CA ALA A 30 1.53 -7.28 -1.16
C ALA A 30 2.03 -6.40 0.00
N LEU A 31 2.88 -6.95 0.87
CA LEU A 31 3.39 -6.22 2.03
C LEU A 31 4.37 -5.10 1.65
N CYS A 32 5.24 -5.32 0.66
CA CYS A 32 6.13 -4.26 0.17
C CYS A 32 5.34 -3.14 -0.50
N ALA A 33 4.35 -3.47 -1.34
CA ALA A 33 3.51 -2.46 -1.97
C ALA A 33 2.65 -1.70 -0.93
N ALA A 34 2.10 -2.38 0.07
CA ALA A 34 1.38 -1.74 1.18
C ALA A 34 2.27 -0.79 1.99
N LEU A 35 3.54 -1.15 2.24
CA LEU A 35 4.46 -0.29 2.96
C LEU A 35 4.87 0.94 2.15
N LEU A 36 5.04 0.78 0.82
CA LEU A 36 5.63 1.77 -0.07
C LEU A 36 4.62 2.57 -0.90
N HIS A 37 3.30 2.33 -0.79
CA HIS A 37 2.27 3.00 -1.61
C HIS A 37 2.41 4.53 -1.62
N ASP A 38 2.72 5.12 -0.47
CA ASP A 38 2.82 6.56 -0.27
C ASP A 38 4.25 7.13 -0.35
N LEU A 39 5.22 6.35 -0.82
CA LEU A 39 6.65 6.71 -0.74
C LEU A 39 7.01 8.02 -1.46
N GLY A 40 6.31 8.34 -2.55
CA GLY A 40 6.52 9.53 -3.36
C GLY A 40 5.83 10.80 -2.85
N HIS A 41 5.05 10.74 -1.77
CA HIS A 41 4.38 11.93 -1.23
C HIS A 41 5.38 12.93 -0.66
N GLY A 42 5.39 14.13 -1.25
CA GLY A 42 6.11 15.30 -0.74
C GLY A 42 5.35 16.06 0.35
N PRO A 43 5.96 17.10 0.94
CA PRO A 43 5.30 17.96 1.92
C PRO A 43 4.05 18.62 1.33
N PHE A 44 2.92 18.53 2.05
CA PHE A 44 1.61 19.02 1.59
C PHE A 44 1.21 18.49 0.21
N SER A 45 1.55 17.23 -0.10
CA SER A 45 1.51 16.60 -1.44
C SER A 45 0.51 17.20 -2.42
N HIS A 46 -0.81 17.09 -2.17
CA HIS A 46 -1.83 17.56 -3.13
C HIS A 46 -1.77 19.07 -3.43
N SER A 47 -1.35 19.88 -2.47
CA SER A 47 -1.10 21.30 -2.69
C SER A 47 0.14 21.51 -3.56
N PHE A 48 1.20 20.73 -3.33
CA PHE A 48 2.45 20.82 -4.08
C PHE A 48 2.27 20.37 -5.54
N GLU A 49 1.54 19.29 -5.77
CA GLU A 49 1.21 18.77 -7.10
C GLU A 49 0.50 19.78 -7.98
N LYS A 50 -0.47 20.49 -7.42
CA LYS A 50 -1.21 21.52 -8.15
C LYS A 50 -0.33 22.72 -8.52
N ILE A 51 0.65 23.05 -7.70
CA ILE A 51 1.50 24.24 -7.90
C ILE A 51 2.67 23.93 -8.83
N PHE A 52 3.31 22.77 -8.63
CA PHE A 52 4.55 22.39 -9.32
C PHE A 52 4.32 21.37 -10.45
N ASN A 53 3.07 20.97 -10.67
CA ASN A 53 2.69 19.97 -11.67
C ASN A 53 3.47 18.65 -11.51
N THR A 54 3.67 18.27 -10.25
CA THR A 54 4.29 17.02 -9.82
C THR A 54 3.25 15.90 -9.68
N ASP A 55 3.71 14.66 -9.74
CA ASP A 55 2.88 13.45 -9.59
C ASP A 55 3.54 12.50 -8.58
N HIS A 56 2.94 12.34 -7.41
CA HIS A 56 3.45 11.48 -6.34
C HIS A 56 3.56 10.01 -6.78
N GLU A 57 2.68 9.50 -7.64
CA GLU A 57 2.77 8.13 -8.15
C GLU A 57 4.04 7.98 -9.02
N ALA A 58 4.33 8.97 -9.87
CA ALA A 58 5.55 9.00 -10.65
C ALA A 58 6.82 9.08 -9.77
N PHE A 59 6.78 9.83 -8.66
CA PHE A 59 7.87 9.85 -7.69
C PHE A 59 8.03 8.52 -6.97
N THR A 60 6.95 7.90 -6.51
CA THR A 60 6.97 6.57 -5.90
C THR A 60 7.65 5.58 -6.85
N GLN A 61 7.27 5.57 -8.12
CA GLN A 61 7.88 4.71 -9.13
C GLN A 61 9.36 5.02 -9.33
N ALA A 62 9.74 6.29 -9.44
CA ALA A 62 11.14 6.71 -9.60
C ALA A 62 12.00 6.28 -8.41
N ILE A 63 11.48 6.34 -7.18
CA ILE A 63 12.20 5.89 -5.98
C ILE A 63 12.33 4.36 -5.98
N ILE A 64 11.26 3.63 -6.28
CA ILE A 64 11.26 2.15 -6.24
C ILE A 64 12.15 1.56 -7.34
N THR A 65 12.12 2.13 -8.55
CA THR A 65 12.81 1.58 -9.72
C THR A 65 14.16 2.24 -10.02
N GLY A 66 14.43 3.40 -9.43
CA GLY A 66 15.70 4.12 -9.59
C GLY A 66 16.83 3.57 -8.74
N ASN A 67 18.01 4.22 -8.83
CA ASN A 67 19.18 3.86 -8.04
C ASN A 67 19.04 4.41 -6.59
N THR A 68 18.24 3.75 -5.77
CA THR A 68 17.97 4.12 -4.38
C THR A 68 18.23 2.96 -3.43
N GLU A 69 18.33 3.24 -2.13
CA GLU A 69 18.41 2.19 -1.11
C GLU A 69 17.17 1.29 -1.11
N VAL A 70 15.99 1.84 -1.42
CA VAL A 70 14.74 1.09 -1.54
C VAL A 70 14.85 0.07 -2.65
N ASN A 71 15.29 0.48 -3.85
CA ASN A 71 15.56 -0.45 -4.93
C ASN A 71 16.61 -1.49 -4.52
N GLY A 72 17.71 -1.06 -3.91
CA GLY A 72 18.78 -1.96 -3.47
C GLY A 72 18.35 -3.00 -2.43
N VAL A 73 17.29 -2.74 -1.66
CA VAL A 73 16.68 -3.72 -0.76
C VAL A 73 15.70 -4.63 -1.51
N LEU A 74 14.81 -4.07 -2.34
CA LEU A 74 13.83 -4.84 -3.12
C LEU A 74 14.50 -5.81 -4.10
N SER A 75 15.58 -5.39 -4.74
CA SER A 75 16.36 -6.21 -5.67
C SER A 75 17.03 -7.43 -5.01
N ARG A 76 17.10 -7.50 -3.67
CA ARG A 76 17.56 -8.70 -2.96
C ARG A 76 16.58 -9.87 -3.03
N VAL A 77 15.31 -9.58 -3.35
CA VAL A 77 14.27 -10.60 -3.56
C VAL A 77 14.40 -11.19 -4.96
N SER A 78 14.40 -10.33 -5.98
CA SER A 78 14.78 -10.65 -7.36
C SER A 78 14.98 -9.36 -8.16
N ASP A 79 15.68 -9.43 -9.29
CA ASP A 79 15.95 -8.27 -10.17
C ASP A 79 14.67 -7.57 -10.67
N ASN A 80 13.58 -8.33 -10.87
CA ASN A 80 12.31 -7.78 -11.36
C ASN A 80 11.36 -7.37 -10.22
N PHE A 81 11.66 -7.70 -8.97
CA PHE A 81 10.79 -7.43 -7.83
C PHE A 81 10.48 -5.93 -7.62
N PRO A 82 11.44 -4.99 -7.74
CA PRO A 82 11.13 -3.56 -7.64
C PRO A 82 10.08 -3.13 -8.66
N LYS A 83 10.16 -3.64 -9.90
CA LYS A 83 9.20 -3.34 -10.95
C LYS A 83 7.81 -3.90 -10.60
N GLN A 84 7.73 -5.13 -10.11
CA GLN A 84 6.45 -5.72 -9.69
C GLN A 84 5.77 -4.90 -8.59
N VAL A 85 6.54 -4.43 -7.59
CA VAL A 85 6.01 -3.56 -6.52
C VAL A 85 5.49 -2.24 -7.10
N ALA A 86 6.23 -1.61 -8.01
CA ALA A 86 5.79 -0.40 -8.69
C ALA A 86 4.52 -0.63 -9.52
N ASP A 87 4.43 -1.75 -10.24
CA ASP A 87 3.26 -2.11 -11.05
C ASP A 87 2.01 -2.33 -10.19
N VAL A 88 2.14 -2.84 -8.96
CA VAL A 88 1.03 -2.97 -8.02
C VAL A 88 0.52 -1.59 -7.59
N ILE A 89 1.43 -0.68 -7.21
CA ILE A 89 1.07 0.68 -6.78
C ILE A 89 0.41 1.46 -7.92
N ASN A 90 0.91 1.31 -9.15
CA ASN A 90 0.35 1.90 -10.36
C ASN A 90 -0.89 1.17 -10.90
N LYS A 91 -1.35 0.10 -10.23
CA LYS A 91 -2.56 -0.68 -10.59
C LYS A 91 -2.45 -1.36 -11.97
N THR A 92 -1.23 -1.54 -12.47
CA THR A 92 -0.93 -2.17 -13.77
C THR A 92 -0.56 -3.65 -13.63
N HIS A 93 -0.29 -4.14 -12.42
CA HIS A 93 0.02 -5.55 -12.17
C HIS A 93 -1.15 -6.50 -12.52
N ASP A 94 -0.84 -7.75 -12.85
CA ASP A 94 -1.83 -8.76 -13.25
C ASP A 94 -2.64 -9.27 -12.05
N ASN A 95 -2.01 -9.41 -10.88
CA ASN A 95 -2.68 -9.83 -9.65
C ASN A 95 -3.60 -8.72 -9.11
N LYS A 96 -4.88 -8.79 -9.49
CA LYS A 96 -5.92 -7.83 -9.09
C LYS A 96 -6.28 -7.91 -7.61
N LEU A 97 -6.09 -9.06 -6.96
CA LEU A 97 -6.34 -9.21 -5.53
C LEU A 97 -5.35 -8.36 -4.74
N VAL A 98 -4.05 -8.46 -5.05
CA VAL A 98 -2.99 -7.66 -4.42
C VAL A 98 -3.22 -6.16 -4.66
N ILE A 99 -3.59 -5.76 -5.88
CA ILE A 99 -3.94 -4.36 -6.17
C ILE A 99 -5.12 -3.91 -5.29
N SER A 100 -6.20 -4.69 -5.23
CA SER A 100 -7.42 -4.31 -4.50
C SER A 100 -7.23 -4.21 -2.99
N MET A 101 -6.28 -4.98 -2.44
CA MET A 101 -5.93 -4.94 -1.01
C MET A 101 -5.31 -3.59 -0.62
N ILE A 102 -4.60 -2.94 -1.55
CA ILE A 102 -3.86 -1.71 -1.30
C ILE A 102 -4.63 -0.49 -1.83
N SER A 103 -5.27 -0.63 -3.00
CA SER A 103 -6.03 0.43 -3.66
C SER A 103 -7.34 -0.11 -4.23
N SER A 104 -8.45 0.18 -3.56
CA SER A 104 -9.81 -0.05 -3.99
C SER A 104 -10.78 0.96 -3.33
N GLN A 105 -12.05 0.58 -3.18
CA GLN A 105 -13.01 1.36 -2.38
C GLN A 105 -12.96 0.95 -0.90
N ILE A 106 -12.49 -0.26 -0.61
CA ILE A 106 -12.33 -0.83 0.74
C ILE A 106 -10.96 -1.52 0.75
N ASP A 107 -9.92 -0.74 1.03
CA ASP A 107 -8.52 -1.17 1.01
C ASP A 107 -7.83 -0.88 2.35
N ALA A 108 -6.63 -1.41 2.52
CA ALA A 108 -5.83 -1.22 3.72
C ALA A 108 -5.44 0.24 3.96
N ASP A 109 -5.27 1.04 2.90
CA ASP A 109 -4.91 2.46 2.99
C ASP A 109 -6.04 3.28 3.63
N ARG A 110 -7.24 3.22 3.04
CA ARG A 110 -8.45 3.85 3.57
C ARG A 110 -8.78 3.40 4.97
N MET A 111 -8.61 2.12 5.24
CA MET A 111 -8.87 1.60 6.57
C MET A 111 -7.90 2.18 7.61
N ASP A 112 -6.62 2.36 7.26
CA ASP A 112 -5.64 2.97 8.15
C ASP A 112 -5.92 4.46 8.35
N TYR A 113 -5.96 5.26 7.28
CA TYR A 113 -6.02 6.71 7.42
C TYR A 113 -7.33 7.16 8.07
N LEU A 114 -8.47 6.52 7.77
CA LEU A 114 -9.75 6.89 8.40
C LEU A 114 -9.73 6.68 9.91
N GLN A 115 -9.17 5.56 10.38
CA GLN A 115 -9.08 5.30 11.82
C GLN A 115 -8.01 6.14 12.50
N ARG A 116 -6.84 6.26 11.86
CA ARG A 116 -5.72 7.05 12.34
C ARG A 116 -6.12 8.52 12.48
N ASP A 117 -6.73 9.10 11.46
CA ASP A 117 -7.14 10.50 11.46
C ASP A 117 -8.25 10.74 12.49
N ALA A 118 -9.24 9.84 12.58
CA ALA A 118 -10.27 9.91 13.62
C ALA A 118 -9.66 9.89 15.04
N TYR A 119 -8.65 9.05 15.26
CA TYR A 119 -7.93 8.98 16.53
C TYR A 119 -7.19 10.28 16.86
N PHE A 120 -6.38 10.81 15.93
CA PHE A 120 -5.57 12.00 16.17
C PHE A 120 -6.37 13.31 16.20
N THR A 121 -7.52 13.37 15.50
CA THR A 121 -8.41 14.55 15.51
C THR A 121 -9.43 14.51 16.64
N GLY A 122 -9.62 13.37 17.31
CA GLY A 122 -10.64 13.18 18.35
C GLY A 122 -12.07 13.04 17.82
N VAL A 123 -12.24 12.83 16.51
CA VAL A 123 -13.55 12.65 15.89
C VAL A 123 -13.97 11.18 15.99
N THR A 124 -14.55 10.79 17.12
CA THR A 124 -14.92 9.39 17.43
C THR A 124 -16.07 8.83 16.61
N TYR A 125 -16.92 9.68 16.02
CA TYR A 125 -18.04 9.24 15.17
C TYR A 125 -17.61 8.66 13.81
N GLY A 126 -16.37 8.89 13.38
CA GLY A 126 -15.80 8.31 12.15
C GLY A 126 -15.17 6.93 12.34
N SER A 127 -15.13 6.41 13.57
CA SER A 127 -14.56 5.09 13.85
C SER A 127 -15.49 3.98 13.35
N PHE A 128 -14.93 3.03 12.61
CA PHE A 128 -15.63 1.83 12.15
C PHE A 128 -14.93 0.58 12.71
N ASP A 129 -15.66 -0.52 12.77
CA ASP A 129 -15.17 -1.78 13.32
C ASP A 129 -14.34 -2.56 12.27
N MET A 130 -13.02 -2.45 12.37
CA MET A 130 -12.07 -3.17 11.50
C MET A 130 -12.13 -4.68 11.71
N GLU A 131 -12.33 -5.15 12.94
CA GLU A 131 -12.40 -6.59 13.25
C GLU A 131 -13.59 -7.24 12.54
N ARG A 132 -14.69 -6.51 12.42
CA ARG A 132 -15.86 -6.99 11.69
C ARG A 132 -15.65 -7.01 10.17
N ILE A 133 -14.83 -6.12 9.62
CA ILE A 133 -14.52 -6.10 8.18
C ILE A 133 -13.54 -7.23 7.81
N LEU A 134 -12.61 -7.57 8.71
CA LEU A 134 -11.60 -8.60 8.48
C LEU A 134 -12.09 -10.05 8.72
N ARG A 135 -13.30 -10.23 9.29
CA ARG A 135 -13.95 -11.54 9.52
C ARG A 135 -14.85 -11.94 8.36
#